data_AF-A0A3D0NLJ9-F1
#
_entry.id   AF-A0A3D0NLJ9-F1
#
_cell.length_a   1.000
_cell.length_b   1.000
_cell.length_c   1.000
_cell.angle_alpha   90.00
_cell.angle_beta   90.00
_cell.angle_gamma   90.00
#
_symmetry.space_group_name_H-M   'P 1'
#
loop_
_entity.id
_entity.type
_entity.pdbx_description
1 polymer ?
#
loop_
_entity_poly.entity_id
_entity_poly.type
_entity_poly.pdbx_seq_one_letter_code
_entity_poly.pdbx_strand_id
1 'polypeptide(L)'
;MTAATAPGLCEFIDASPSPFHVCATVAERLRAAGYTELTETDRWSEAAAGRFFTIRSGSLIAWHASGREQPFRIVGAHTDSPNLRVKQHPDRSEAMWRVVRLQPYGGAWLNSWLDRDLGLSGRISARTRDGQVEHRLVRFDEPLLRVPQLAIHLAEDRNSVSLNPQRHLDAVFGAGGPARPFHYYVADWAGVAPADLLSAD
;
A
#
# COMPACT_ATOMS: atom_id res chain seq x y z
N MET A 1 -20.28 -5.51 -23.70
CA MET A 1 -18.80 -5.65 -23.80
C MET A 1 -18.19 -4.81 -22.71
N THR A 2 -17.58 -5.41 -21.69
CA THR A 2 -16.70 -4.68 -20.77
C THR A 2 -15.32 -4.63 -21.43
N ALA A 3 -15.08 -3.60 -22.25
CA ALA A 3 -13.77 -3.43 -22.87
C ALA A 3 -12.84 -2.77 -21.85
N ALA A 4 -11.89 -3.53 -21.30
CA ALA A 4 -10.77 -2.94 -20.58
C ALA A 4 -9.95 -2.10 -21.60
N THR A 5 -9.73 -0.83 -21.29
CA THR A 5 -8.95 0.07 -22.13
C THR A 5 -7.60 0.33 -21.46
N ALA A 6 -6.57 0.65 -22.25
CA ALA A 6 -5.27 1.02 -21.68
C ALA A 6 -5.35 2.25 -20.75
N PRO A 7 -6.09 3.33 -21.09
CA PRO A 7 -6.31 4.44 -20.15
C PRO A 7 -7.00 4.01 -18.85
N GLY A 8 -8.04 3.18 -18.93
CA GLY A 8 -8.75 2.69 -17.73
C GLY A 8 -7.89 1.77 -16.85
N LEU A 9 -6.88 1.11 -17.44
CA LEU A 9 -5.86 0.38 -16.69
C LEU A 9 -4.88 1.33 -16.00
N CYS A 10 -4.41 2.38 -16.67
CA CYS A 10 -3.55 3.41 -16.06
C CYS A 10 -4.27 4.06 -14.87
N GLU A 11 -5.51 4.49 -15.04
CA GLU A 11 -6.33 5.07 -13.96
C GLU A 11 -6.50 4.10 -12.78
N PHE A 12 -6.66 2.79 -13.06
CA PHE A 12 -6.74 1.78 -12.00
C PHE A 12 -5.44 1.65 -11.22
N ILE A 13 -4.30 1.63 -11.92
CA ILE A 13 -2.96 1.55 -11.31
C ILE A 13 -2.71 2.81 -10.47
N ASP A 14 -2.97 3.99 -11.02
CA ASP A 14 -2.77 5.27 -10.34
C ASP A 14 -3.66 5.39 -9.10
N ALA A 15 -4.86 4.85 -9.11
CA ALA A 15 -5.75 4.81 -7.93
C ALA A 15 -5.31 3.78 -6.87
N SER A 16 -4.48 2.79 -7.23
CA SER A 16 -4.25 1.59 -6.43
C SER A 16 -2.78 1.37 -6.03
N PRO A 17 -2.11 2.32 -5.33
CA PRO A 17 -0.68 2.23 -5.03
C PRO A 17 -0.30 1.17 -3.97
N SER A 18 -1.28 0.55 -3.31
CA SER A 18 -1.05 -0.58 -2.40
C SER A 18 -2.19 -1.61 -2.47
N PRO A 19 -2.00 -2.85 -1.98
CA PRO A 19 -3.04 -3.89 -2.00
C PRO A 19 -4.36 -3.45 -1.34
N PHE A 20 -4.27 -2.59 -0.32
CA PHE A 20 -5.44 -2.02 0.34
C PHE A 20 -6.20 -1.04 -0.56
N HIS A 21 -5.48 -0.22 -1.33
CA HIS A 21 -6.07 0.69 -2.31
C HIS A 21 -6.63 -0.06 -3.53
N VAL A 22 -6.03 -1.18 -3.93
CA VAL A 22 -6.63 -2.09 -4.92
C VAL A 22 -8.00 -2.55 -4.44
N CYS A 23 -8.11 -3.04 -3.21
CA CYS A 23 -9.39 -3.49 -2.65
C CYS A 23 -10.42 -2.37 -2.58
N ALA A 24 -10.02 -1.17 -2.15
CA ALA A 24 -10.90 0.00 -2.11
C ALA A 24 -11.41 0.38 -3.51
N THR A 25 -10.50 0.50 -4.48
CA THR A 25 -10.84 0.83 -5.88
C THR A 25 -11.77 -0.22 -6.50
N VAL A 26 -11.49 -1.51 -6.27
CA VAL A 26 -12.36 -2.59 -6.77
C VAL A 26 -13.71 -2.57 -6.07
N ALA A 27 -13.77 -2.35 -4.77
CA ALA A 27 -15.03 -2.24 -4.03
C ALA A 27 -15.91 -1.09 -4.53
N GLU A 28 -15.32 0.08 -4.80
CA GLU A 28 -16.05 1.22 -5.39
C GLU A 28 -16.64 0.85 -6.75
N ARG A 29 -15.84 0.22 -7.63
CA ARG A 29 -16.31 -0.24 -8.95
C ARG A 29 -17.41 -1.31 -8.84
N LEU A 30 -17.30 -2.23 -7.89
CA LEU A 30 -18.31 -3.27 -7.63
C LEU A 30 -19.61 -2.68 -7.09
N ARG A 31 -19.55 -1.76 -6.12
CA ARG A 31 -20.73 -1.05 -5.61
C ARG A 31 -21.41 -0.26 -6.72
N ALA A 32 -20.65 0.45 -7.56
CA ALA A 32 -21.18 1.14 -8.74
C ALA A 32 -21.84 0.18 -9.77
N ALA A 33 -21.39 -1.07 -9.83
CA ALA A 33 -21.97 -2.14 -10.65
C ALA A 33 -23.14 -2.90 -9.97
N GLY A 34 -23.59 -2.43 -8.80
CA GLY A 34 -24.72 -3.00 -8.06
C GLY A 34 -24.38 -4.26 -7.25
N TYR A 35 -23.12 -4.46 -6.86
CA TYR A 35 -22.74 -5.50 -5.91
C TYR A 35 -22.94 -5.03 -4.48
N THR A 36 -23.36 -5.95 -3.62
CA THR A 36 -23.51 -5.74 -2.17
C THR A 36 -22.26 -6.24 -1.44
N GLU A 37 -21.69 -5.39 -0.59
CA GLU A 37 -20.61 -5.82 0.31
C GLU A 37 -21.19 -6.63 1.47
N LEU A 38 -20.56 -7.76 1.79
CA LEU A 38 -20.90 -8.61 2.92
C LEU A 38 -19.80 -8.58 3.98
N THR A 39 -20.19 -8.39 5.24
CA THR A 39 -19.31 -8.49 6.40
C THR A 39 -19.07 -9.95 6.75
N GLU A 40 -17.80 -10.39 6.85
CA GLU A 40 -17.47 -11.80 7.11
C GLU A 40 -17.91 -12.32 8.49
N THR A 41 -18.15 -11.43 9.46
CA THR A 41 -18.63 -11.78 10.81
C THR A 41 -20.15 -11.95 10.88
N ASP A 42 -20.87 -11.47 9.88
CA ASP A 42 -22.33 -11.55 9.87
C ASP A 42 -22.78 -12.89 9.30
N ARG A 43 -23.92 -13.40 9.78
CA ARG A 43 -24.57 -14.51 9.11
C ARG A 43 -25.09 -14.02 7.76
N TRP A 44 -24.55 -14.56 6.67
CA TRP A 44 -25.07 -14.28 5.33
C TRP A 44 -26.41 -15.00 5.15
N SER A 45 -27.45 -14.28 4.74
CA SER A 45 -28.75 -14.87 4.42
C SER A 45 -28.59 -15.90 3.29
N GLU A 46 -29.24 -17.06 3.41
CA GLU A 46 -29.13 -18.15 2.44
C GLU A 46 -29.53 -17.70 1.02
N ALA A 47 -28.56 -17.82 0.10
CA ALA A 47 -28.69 -17.99 -1.35
C ALA A 47 -29.83 -17.26 -2.10
N ALA A 48 -30.05 -15.96 -1.84
CA ALA A 48 -30.71 -15.14 -2.84
C ALA A 48 -29.79 -14.99 -4.05
N ALA A 49 -30.33 -15.14 -5.26
CA ALA A 49 -29.62 -14.72 -6.46
C ALA A 49 -29.17 -13.27 -6.29
N GLY A 50 -27.91 -12.96 -6.62
CA GLY A 50 -27.35 -11.66 -6.30
C GLY A 50 -25.87 -11.52 -6.60
N ARG A 51 -25.37 -10.30 -6.46
CA ARG A 51 -23.99 -9.91 -6.72
C ARG A 51 -23.38 -9.44 -5.41
N PHE A 52 -22.32 -10.10 -4.98
CA PHE A 52 -21.77 -9.89 -3.65
C PHE A 52 -20.25 -9.79 -3.71
N PHE A 53 -19.67 -9.12 -2.73
CA PHE A 53 -18.24 -9.17 -2.48
C PHE A 53 -17.94 -9.03 -1.00
N THR A 54 -16.74 -9.44 -0.61
CA THR A 54 -16.20 -9.18 0.72
C THR A 54 -14.73 -8.85 0.63
N ILE A 55 -14.23 -8.03 1.56
CA ILE A 55 -12.84 -7.65 1.68
C ILE A 55 -12.28 -8.20 2.98
N ARG A 56 -11.12 -8.84 2.88
CA ARG A 56 -10.29 -9.18 4.03
C ARG A 56 -8.91 -8.56 3.86
N SER A 57 -8.65 -7.48 4.58
CA SER A 57 -7.36 -6.79 4.54
C SER A 57 -7.02 -6.32 3.10
N GLY A 58 -5.92 -6.80 2.51
CA GLY A 58 -5.53 -6.51 1.13
C GLY A 58 -6.09 -7.48 0.08
N SER A 59 -7.08 -8.29 0.42
CA SER A 59 -7.70 -9.29 -0.48
C SER A 59 -9.20 -9.05 -0.62
N LEU A 60 -9.75 -9.37 -1.80
CA LEU A 60 -11.18 -9.25 -2.11
C LEU A 60 -11.65 -10.49 -2.89
N ILE A 61 -12.86 -10.95 -2.58
CA ILE A 61 -13.58 -11.93 -3.41
C ILE A 61 -14.91 -11.31 -3.81
N ALA A 62 -15.24 -11.40 -5.10
CA ALA A 62 -16.52 -10.99 -5.66
C ALA A 62 -17.16 -12.14 -6.44
N TRP A 63 -18.47 -12.30 -6.35
CA TRP A 63 -19.19 -13.38 -7.00
C TRP A 63 -20.60 -12.98 -7.42
N HIS A 64 -21.14 -13.71 -8.39
CA HIS A 64 -22.52 -13.63 -8.82
C HIS A 64 -23.18 -14.99 -8.54
N ALA A 65 -24.12 -15.01 -7.59
CA ALA A 65 -24.91 -16.18 -7.27
C ALA A 65 -26.19 -16.19 -8.12
N SER A 66 -26.49 -17.31 -8.78
CA SER A 66 -27.72 -17.47 -9.59
C SER A 66 -28.93 -17.95 -8.77
N GLY A 67 -28.74 -18.29 -7.50
CA GLY A 67 -29.75 -18.96 -6.67
C GLY A 67 -29.99 -20.43 -7.03
N ARG A 68 -29.17 -21.01 -7.92
CA ARG A 68 -29.22 -22.42 -8.32
C ARG A 68 -27.89 -23.08 -8.01
N GLU A 69 -27.93 -24.37 -7.66
CA GLU A 69 -26.72 -25.18 -7.51
C GLU A 69 -26.05 -25.36 -8.89
N GLN A 70 -24.82 -24.87 -9.01
CA GLN A 70 -24.04 -24.91 -10.25
C GLN A 70 -22.54 -24.84 -9.93
N PRO A 71 -21.65 -25.37 -10.80
CA PRO A 71 -20.22 -25.21 -10.64
C PRO A 71 -19.78 -23.74 -10.66
N PHE A 72 -18.75 -23.42 -9.88
CA PHE A 72 -18.13 -22.10 -9.92
C PHE A 72 -17.25 -21.93 -11.15
N ARG A 73 -17.30 -20.73 -11.74
CA ARG A 73 -16.28 -20.25 -12.69
C ARG A 73 -15.43 -19.24 -11.96
N ILE A 74 -14.17 -19.58 -11.72
CA ILE A 74 -13.27 -18.80 -10.87
C ILE A 74 -12.17 -18.19 -11.73
N VAL A 75 -11.94 -16.90 -11.55
CA VAL A 75 -10.76 -16.19 -12.06
C VAL A 75 -9.99 -15.72 -10.84
N GLY A 76 -8.74 -16.16 -10.73
CA GLY A 76 -7.82 -15.75 -9.67
C GLY A 76 -6.79 -14.76 -10.18
N ALA A 77 -6.50 -13.75 -9.35
CA ALA A 77 -5.39 -12.81 -9.50
C ALA A 77 -4.87 -12.48 -8.09
N HIS A 78 -3.86 -11.62 -7.99
CA HIS A 78 -3.34 -11.12 -6.72
C HIS A 78 -3.25 -9.58 -6.74
N THR A 79 -3.36 -8.97 -5.57
CA THR A 79 -3.46 -7.50 -5.40
C THR A 79 -2.11 -6.85 -5.08
N ASP A 80 -1.10 -7.65 -4.77
CA ASP A 80 0.22 -7.21 -4.37
C ASP A 80 1.18 -7.13 -5.56
N SER A 81 2.22 -6.32 -5.38
CA SER A 81 3.32 -6.17 -6.34
C SER A 81 4.61 -5.94 -5.56
N PRO A 82 5.77 -6.42 -6.04
CA PRO A 82 7.04 -6.17 -5.39
C PRO A 82 7.29 -4.67 -5.16
N ASN A 83 7.68 -4.30 -3.94
CA ASN A 83 7.83 -2.90 -3.53
C ASN A 83 8.86 -2.72 -2.41
N LEU A 84 9.02 -1.48 -1.93
CA LEU A 84 9.73 -1.18 -0.69
C LEU A 84 8.72 -0.80 0.39
N ARG A 85 8.75 -1.51 1.53
CA ARG A 85 7.91 -1.22 2.70
C ARG A 85 8.67 -0.48 3.78
N VAL A 86 7.98 0.39 4.50
CA VAL A 86 8.50 1.05 5.70
C VAL A 86 8.66 0.03 6.83
N LYS A 87 9.80 0.02 7.51
CA LYS A 87 10.02 -0.85 8.68
C LYS A 87 9.23 -0.35 9.89
N GLN A 88 8.94 -1.25 10.83
CA GLN A 88 8.26 -0.91 12.09
C GLN A 88 8.99 0.16 12.93
N HIS A 89 10.32 0.16 12.87
CA HIS A 89 11.18 1.19 13.46
C HIS A 89 11.98 1.87 12.34
N PRO A 90 11.34 2.80 11.60
CA PRO A 90 11.90 3.31 10.35
C PRO A 90 12.88 4.46 10.56
N ASP A 91 12.82 5.15 11.68
CA ASP A 91 13.60 6.36 11.91
C ASP A 91 15.10 6.05 12.03
N ARG A 92 15.90 6.73 11.20
CA ARG A 92 17.36 6.75 11.28
C ARG A 92 17.87 8.15 10.97
N SER A 93 19.00 8.52 11.58
CA SER A 93 19.75 9.73 11.23
C SER A 93 21.16 9.34 10.81
N GLU A 94 21.63 9.92 9.71
CA GLU A 94 22.96 9.66 9.16
C GLU A 94 23.49 10.93 8.49
N ALA A 95 24.68 11.40 8.87
CA ALA A 95 25.32 12.59 8.30
C ALA A 95 24.38 13.82 8.19
N MET A 96 23.60 14.10 9.25
CA MET A 96 22.57 15.17 9.30
C MET A 96 21.38 15.00 8.35
N TRP A 97 21.23 13.83 7.73
CA TRP A 97 20.05 13.43 6.98
C TRP A 97 19.12 12.59 7.84
N ARG A 98 17.82 12.81 7.63
CA ARG A 98 16.73 12.02 8.16
C ARG A 98 16.38 10.95 7.14
N VAL A 99 16.43 9.71 7.58
CA VAL A 99 16.34 8.54 6.72
C VAL A 99 15.21 7.64 7.23
N VAL A 100 14.40 7.14 6.30
CA VAL A 100 13.34 6.16 6.54
C VAL A 100 13.84 4.80 6.10
N ARG A 101 13.97 3.88 7.05
CA ARG A 101 14.44 2.53 6.78
C ARG A 101 13.37 1.72 6.07
N LEU A 102 13.75 1.17 4.93
CA LEU A 102 12.86 0.38 4.08
C LEU A 102 13.29 -1.09 4.04
N GLN A 103 12.38 -1.95 3.58
CA GLN A 103 12.66 -3.35 3.27
C GLN A 103 12.00 -3.75 1.95
N PRO A 104 12.66 -4.54 1.11
CA PRO A 104 12.01 -5.13 -0.06
C PRO A 104 10.84 -6.03 0.35
N TYR A 105 9.78 -5.97 -0.42
CA TYR A 105 8.69 -6.93 -0.43
C TYR A 105 8.70 -7.65 -1.79
N GLY A 106 8.66 -8.98 -1.75
CA GLY A 106 8.76 -9.81 -2.95
C GLY A 106 10.10 -9.70 -3.68
N GLY A 107 10.15 -10.16 -4.94
CA GLY A 107 11.33 -10.11 -5.80
C GLY A 107 11.52 -8.75 -6.48
N ALA A 108 11.56 -7.66 -5.70
CA ALA A 108 11.67 -6.32 -6.24
C ALA A 108 12.99 -6.12 -7.00
N TRP A 109 12.91 -5.55 -8.21
CA TRP A 109 14.10 -5.16 -8.97
C TRP A 109 14.71 -3.89 -8.35
N LEU A 110 15.61 -4.07 -7.38
CA LEU A 110 16.04 -3.00 -6.48
C LEU A 110 16.63 -1.78 -7.19
N ASN A 111 17.36 -1.99 -8.29
CA ASN A 111 18.00 -0.90 -9.02
C ASN A 111 16.99 0.07 -9.66
N SER A 112 15.74 -0.35 -9.94
CA SER A 112 14.73 0.57 -10.50
C SER A 112 14.12 1.50 -9.46
N TRP A 113 14.35 1.26 -8.17
CA TRP A 113 13.89 2.09 -7.05
C TRP A 113 14.86 3.24 -6.72
N LEU A 114 16.08 3.19 -7.25
CA LEU A 114 17.03 4.29 -7.10
C LEU A 114 16.55 5.51 -7.89
N ASP A 115 16.79 6.70 -7.32
CA ASP A 115 16.57 7.98 -7.97
C ASP A 115 15.15 8.22 -8.51
N ARG A 116 14.17 7.57 -7.87
CA ARG A 116 12.75 7.81 -8.08
C ARG A 116 12.20 8.79 -7.05
N ASP A 117 11.23 9.56 -7.48
CA ASP A 117 10.39 10.39 -6.64
C ASP A 117 9.30 9.48 -6.07
N LEU A 118 9.44 9.12 -4.79
CA LEU A 118 8.58 8.13 -4.16
C LEU A 118 7.56 8.82 -3.25
N GLY A 119 6.29 8.57 -3.51
CA GLY A 119 5.23 8.78 -2.54
C GLY A 119 5.23 7.70 -1.45
N LEU A 120 4.19 7.71 -0.62
CA LEU A 120 3.95 6.69 0.41
C LEU A 120 2.48 6.30 0.36
N SER A 121 2.17 5.01 0.42
CA SER A 121 0.78 4.58 0.58
C SER A 121 0.69 3.32 1.42
N GLY A 122 -0.46 3.12 2.06
CA GLY A 122 -0.65 2.01 2.97
C GLY A 122 -1.93 2.14 3.78
N ARG A 123 -1.94 1.49 4.93
CA ARG A 123 -3.02 1.51 5.90
C ARG A 123 -2.44 1.72 7.29
N ILE A 124 -3.06 2.61 8.06
CA ILE A 124 -2.79 2.76 9.49
C ILE A 124 -3.88 2.09 10.30
N SER A 125 -3.53 1.63 11.50
CA SER A 125 -4.48 1.25 12.54
C SER A 125 -4.46 2.33 13.62
N ALA A 126 -5.60 2.94 13.88
CA ALA A 126 -5.74 4.02 14.83
C ALA A 126 -6.76 3.67 15.92
N ARG A 127 -6.53 4.19 17.12
CA ARG A 127 -7.50 4.13 18.21
C ARG A 127 -8.56 5.20 18.00
N THR A 128 -9.82 4.80 18.08
CA THR A 128 -10.96 5.73 18.05
C THR A 128 -11.23 6.31 19.44
N ARG A 129 -12.06 7.36 19.51
CA ARG A 129 -12.41 8.02 20.79
C ARG A 129 -13.13 7.09 21.77
N ASP A 130 -13.86 6.09 21.27
CA ASP A 130 -14.53 5.04 22.03
C ASP A 130 -13.62 3.83 22.32
N GLY A 131 -12.32 3.93 22.02
CA GLY A 131 -11.30 2.94 22.36
C GLY A 131 -11.19 1.74 21.41
N GLN A 132 -11.97 1.73 20.33
CA GLN A 132 -11.91 0.71 19.28
C GLN A 132 -10.70 0.93 18.35
N VAL A 133 -10.43 -0.05 17.50
CA VAL A 133 -9.42 0.07 16.43
C VAL A 133 -10.13 0.28 15.10
N GLU A 134 -9.76 1.33 14.41
CA GLU A 134 -10.17 1.56 13.03
C GLU A 134 -8.96 1.51 12.09
N HIS A 135 -9.22 1.19 10.83
CA HIS A 135 -8.22 1.22 9.79
C HIS A 135 -8.48 2.39 8.83
N ARG A 136 -7.44 3.17 8.53
CA ARG A 136 -7.52 4.27 7.55
C ARG A 136 -6.48 4.05 6.46
N LEU A 137 -6.90 4.25 5.21
CA LEU A 137 -5.96 4.30 4.10
C LEU A 137 -5.20 5.62 4.12
N VAL A 138 -3.92 5.56 3.79
CA VAL A 138 -3.02 6.71 3.69
C VAL A 138 -2.38 6.71 2.32
N ARG A 139 -2.37 7.86 1.66
CA ARG A 139 -1.75 8.05 0.34
C ARG A 139 -1.15 9.45 0.23
N PHE A 140 0.16 9.49 0.15
CA PHE A 140 0.96 10.66 -0.19
C PHE A 140 1.32 10.56 -1.66
N ASP A 141 0.58 11.29 -2.51
CA ASP A 141 0.80 11.33 -3.96
C ASP A 141 1.80 12.41 -4.39
N GLU A 142 2.70 12.76 -3.47
CA GLU A 142 3.76 13.75 -3.67
C GLU A 142 5.13 13.10 -3.40
N PRO A 143 6.21 13.57 -4.05
CA PRO A 143 7.58 13.10 -3.82
C PRO A 143 8.05 13.32 -2.37
N LEU A 144 7.85 12.32 -1.51
CA LEU A 144 8.17 12.39 -0.09
C LEU A 144 9.53 11.77 0.24
N LEU A 145 9.87 10.70 -0.48
CA LEU A 145 11.01 9.85 -0.21
C LEU A 145 11.85 9.70 -1.47
N ARG A 146 13.17 9.57 -1.28
CA ARG A 146 14.09 9.24 -2.37
C ARG A 146 15.16 8.27 -1.90
N VAL A 147 15.42 7.23 -2.68
CA VAL A 147 16.58 6.34 -2.48
C VAL A 147 17.68 6.80 -3.44
N PRO A 148 18.66 7.61 -3.00
CA PRO A 148 19.66 8.17 -3.89
C PRO A 148 20.69 7.10 -4.31
N GLN A 149 21.07 7.10 -5.59
CA GLN A 149 22.21 6.31 -6.05
C GLN A 149 23.53 7.00 -5.67
N LEU A 150 24.52 6.21 -5.25
CA LEU A 150 25.89 6.72 -5.08
C LEU A 150 26.44 7.21 -6.43
N ALA A 151 27.04 8.40 -6.42
CA ALA A 151 27.67 8.95 -7.62
C ALA A 151 28.75 8.02 -8.18
N ILE A 152 28.75 7.80 -9.50
CA ILE A 152 29.68 6.89 -10.20
C ILE A 152 31.17 7.19 -9.91
N HIS A 153 31.51 8.45 -9.65
CA HIS A 153 32.87 8.89 -9.33
C HIS A 153 33.40 8.28 -8.03
N LEU A 154 32.50 7.91 -7.11
CA LEU A 154 32.81 7.30 -5.81
C LEU A 154 32.61 5.78 -5.81
N ALA A 155 32.12 5.20 -6.90
CA ALA A 155 31.90 3.76 -7.00
C ALA A 155 33.21 3.02 -7.30
N GLU A 156 33.49 1.97 -6.53
CA GLU A 156 34.66 1.10 -6.72
C GLU A 156 34.57 0.32 -8.05
N ASP A 157 33.40 -0.28 -8.33
CA ASP A 157 33.05 -0.84 -9.64
C ASP A 157 32.09 0.10 -10.37
N ARG A 158 32.51 0.58 -11.55
CA ARG A 158 31.73 1.52 -12.38
C ARG A 158 30.76 0.82 -13.34
N ASN A 159 30.88 -0.50 -13.50
CA ASN A 159 30.10 -1.26 -14.49
C ASN A 159 28.83 -1.87 -13.90
N SER A 160 28.78 -2.16 -12.60
CA SER A 160 27.62 -2.78 -11.97
C SER A 160 27.26 -2.16 -10.62
N VAL A 161 25.97 -1.84 -10.43
CA VAL A 161 25.44 -1.39 -9.14
C VAL A 161 24.84 -2.59 -8.42
N SER A 162 25.59 -3.12 -7.45
CA SER A 162 25.11 -4.17 -6.55
C SER A 162 24.60 -3.55 -5.25
N LEU A 163 23.31 -3.74 -4.98
CA LEU A 163 22.67 -3.15 -3.80
C LEU A 163 22.61 -4.16 -2.66
N ASN A 164 23.10 -3.76 -1.48
CA ASN A 164 22.79 -4.44 -0.24
C ASN A 164 21.42 -3.94 0.26
N PRO A 165 20.38 -4.80 0.34
CA PRO A 165 19.02 -4.35 0.68
C PRO A 165 18.89 -3.71 2.07
N GLN A 166 19.80 -4.05 2.99
CA GLN A 166 19.79 -3.51 4.35
C GLN A 166 20.56 -2.19 4.48
N ARG A 167 21.44 -1.86 3.54
CA ARG A 167 22.32 -0.68 3.63
C ARG A 167 22.02 0.38 2.59
N HIS A 168 21.56 0.00 1.40
CA HIS A 168 21.51 0.90 0.23
C HIS A 168 20.08 1.24 -0.22
N LEU A 169 19.04 0.83 0.53
CA LEU A 169 17.64 1.07 0.18
C LEU A 169 16.89 1.95 1.17
N ASP A 170 17.55 2.42 2.23
CA ASP A 170 16.92 3.38 3.13
C ASP A 170 16.75 4.72 2.38
N ALA A 171 15.58 5.36 2.52
CA ALA A 171 15.23 6.55 1.77
C ALA A 171 15.51 7.82 2.55
N VAL A 172 16.04 8.84 1.88
CA VAL A 172 16.12 10.19 2.42
C VAL A 172 14.72 10.80 2.47
N PHE A 173 14.40 11.38 3.63
CA PHE A 173 13.14 12.06 3.91
C PHE A 173 13.32 13.56 4.21
N GLY A 174 14.48 13.96 4.72
CA GLY A 174 14.77 15.38 4.99
C GLY A 174 16.15 15.61 5.59
N ALA A 175 16.49 16.85 5.92
CA ALA A 175 17.77 17.24 6.53
C ALA A 175 17.57 17.94 7.89
N GLY A 176 18.58 17.95 8.76
CA GLY A 176 18.64 18.76 9.97
C GLY A 176 18.48 18.01 11.31
N GLY A 177 18.31 18.80 12.40
CA GLY A 177 18.36 18.42 13.83
C GLY A 177 17.26 17.45 14.33
N PRO A 178 17.05 17.31 15.66
CA PRO A 178 16.33 16.17 16.25
C PRO A 178 14.97 15.97 15.59
N ALA A 179 14.81 14.79 15.01
CA ALA A 179 13.68 14.46 14.18
C ALA A 179 12.47 14.10 15.04
N ARG A 180 11.33 14.74 14.74
CA ARG A 180 10.04 14.13 15.04
C ARG A 180 9.98 12.78 14.29
N PRO A 181 9.54 11.68 14.94
CA PRO A 181 9.49 10.37 14.31
C PRO A 181 8.65 10.39 13.03
N PHE A 182 9.04 9.60 12.03
CA PHE A 182 8.42 9.56 10.70
C PHE A 182 6.92 9.25 10.78
N HIS A 183 6.54 8.32 11.65
CA HIS A 183 5.14 7.95 11.82
C HIS A 183 4.24 9.09 12.32
N TYR A 184 4.79 10.13 12.95
CA TYR A 184 4.01 11.31 13.31
C TYR A 184 3.61 12.14 12.08
N TYR A 185 4.43 12.15 11.01
CA TYR A 185 4.05 12.79 9.74
C TYR A 185 2.87 12.06 9.10
N VAL A 186 2.88 10.73 9.18
CA VAL A 186 1.76 9.88 8.74
C VAL A 186 0.51 10.15 9.57
N ALA A 187 0.66 10.25 10.89
CA ALA A 187 -0.44 10.53 11.81
C ALA A 187 -1.08 11.90 11.53
N ASP A 188 -0.27 12.95 11.40
CA ASP A 188 -0.75 14.31 11.12
C ASP A 188 -1.55 14.38 9.82
N TRP A 189 -1.01 13.78 8.74
CA TRP A 189 -1.69 13.73 7.45
C TRP A 189 -3.02 12.97 7.53
N ALA A 190 -3.05 11.87 8.30
CA ALA A 190 -4.26 11.08 8.50
C ALA A 190 -5.26 11.73 9.48
N GLY A 191 -4.93 12.88 10.07
CA GLY A 191 -5.74 13.52 11.11
C GLY A 191 -5.89 12.65 12.36
N VAL A 192 -4.84 11.88 12.71
CA VAL A 192 -4.78 10.99 13.87
C VAL A 192 -3.76 11.55 14.85
N ALA A 193 -4.11 11.61 16.14
CA ALA A 193 -3.14 12.00 17.15
C ALA A 193 -2.02 10.93 17.22
N PRO A 194 -0.74 11.30 17.32
CA PRO A 194 0.35 10.32 17.34
C PRO A 194 0.23 9.24 18.41
N ALA A 195 -0.38 9.55 19.56
CA ALA A 195 -0.64 8.60 20.63
C ALA A 195 -1.72 7.55 20.29
N ASP A 196 -2.58 7.85 19.32
CA ASP A 196 -3.64 6.96 18.84
C ASP A 196 -3.20 6.12 17.64
N LEU A 197 -2.03 6.41 17.04
CA LEU A 197 -1.47 5.57 15.97
C LEU A 197 -0.90 4.28 16.55
N LEU A 198 -1.56 3.16 16.29
CA LEU A 198 -1.21 1.84 16.86
C LEU A 198 -0.24 1.07 15.97
N SER A 199 -0.43 1.15 14.64
CA SER A 199 0.43 0.49 13.65
C SER A 199 0.24 1.09 12.26
N ALA A 200 1.16 0.77 11.34
CA ALA A 200 1.09 1.11 9.93
C ALA A 200 1.63 -0.06 9.08
N ASP A 201 1.06 -0.24 7.89
CA ASP A 201 1.52 -1.16 6.83
C ASP A 201 1.50 -0.45 5.48
#